data_AF-A0A562Q3E7-F1
#
_entry.id   AF-A0A562Q3E7-F1
#
_cell.length_a   1.000
_cell.length_b   1.000
_cell.length_c   1.000
_cell.angle_alpha   90.00
_cell.angle_beta   90.00
_cell.angle_gamma   90.00
#
_symmetry.space_group_name_H-M   'P 1'
#
loop_
_entity.id
_entity.type
_entity.pdbx_description
1 polymer ?
#
loop_
_entity_poly.entity_id
_entity_poly.type
_entity_poly.pdbx_seq_one_letter_code
_entity_poly.pdbx_strand_id
1 'polypeptide(L)'
;MSICQNCGTHFISSALCTTCRPAMPAAPAPLEYATPQKLPLVWTEKFALIDRAGGVGLPKLTQLPLAARLRIHCNLFAMLFGVLYYVCKGMWKRGVSLALLAIALTLLLQWSAAPLGLSADTAHNLATALSALAYAWRANVDYYKQAVLGDDSWW
;
A
#
# COMPACT_ATOMS: atom_id res chain seq x y z
N MET A 1 -31.51 -38.72 -6.03
CA MET A 1 -32.09 -37.38 -5.77
C MET A 1 -31.87 -37.08 -4.31
N SER A 2 -31.30 -35.92 -3.98
CA SER A 2 -31.00 -35.56 -2.58
C SER A 2 -32.00 -34.52 -2.10
N ILE A 3 -32.44 -34.64 -0.84
CA ILE A 3 -33.36 -33.71 -0.17
C ILE A 3 -32.56 -32.87 0.82
N CYS A 4 -32.73 -31.54 0.77
CA CYS A 4 -32.11 -30.65 1.74
C CYS A 4 -32.80 -30.76 3.11
N GLN A 5 -32.05 -31.08 4.17
CA GLN A 5 -32.64 -31.23 5.52
C GLN A 5 -33.12 -29.91 6.14
N ASN A 6 -32.71 -28.75 5.62
CA ASN A 6 -33.11 -27.45 6.15
C ASN A 6 -34.41 -26.89 5.53
N CYS A 7 -34.71 -27.24 4.27
CA CYS A 7 -35.80 -26.61 3.52
C CYS A 7 -36.59 -27.57 2.61
N GLY A 8 -36.28 -28.86 2.65
CA GLY A 8 -37.07 -29.92 2.01
C GLY A 8 -37.03 -29.94 0.48
N THR A 9 -36.26 -29.08 -0.18
CA THR A 9 -36.23 -29.02 -1.65
C THR A 9 -35.42 -30.19 -2.23
N HIS A 10 -35.96 -30.80 -3.29
CA HIS A 10 -35.28 -31.86 -4.05
C HIS A 10 -34.31 -31.25 -5.06
N PHE A 11 -33.07 -31.74 -5.11
CA PHE A 11 -32.09 -31.29 -6.09
C PHE A 11 -31.26 -32.44 -6.68
N ILE A 12 -30.72 -32.18 -7.88
CA ILE A 12 -29.93 -33.13 -8.66
C ILE A 12 -28.45 -32.82 -8.39
N SER A 13 -27.86 -33.55 -7.43
CA SER A 13 -26.42 -33.73 -7.19
C SER A 13 -25.52 -32.51 -7.49
N SER A 14 -25.68 -31.43 -6.73
CA SER A 14 -24.65 -30.41 -6.54
C SER A 14 -24.38 -30.27 -5.05
N ALA A 15 -23.15 -29.95 -4.66
CA ALA A 15 -22.73 -29.95 -3.24
C ALA A 15 -23.49 -28.95 -2.35
N LEU A 16 -24.39 -28.12 -2.92
CA LEU A 16 -25.05 -27.01 -2.24
C LEU A 16 -26.48 -26.83 -2.74
N CYS A 17 -27.44 -26.75 -1.82
CA CYS A 17 -28.82 -26.38 -2.10
C CYS A 17 -28.88 -24.91 -2.57
N THR A 18 -29.39 -24.65 -3.77
CA THR A 18 -29.47 -23.29 -4.35
C THR A 18 -30.56 -22.43 -3.71
N THR A 19 -31.59 -23.03 -3.13
CA THR A 19 -32.71 -22.33 -2.49
C THR A 19 -32.35 -21.78 -1.11
N CYS A 20 -31.50 -22.49 -0.38
CA CYS A 20 -31.29 -22.30 1.07
C CYS A 20 -29.84 -21.92 1.37
N ARG A 21 -29.15 -21.42 0.34
CA ARG A 21 -27.73 -21.08 0.34
C ARG A 21 -27.43 -20.26 1.61
N PRO A 22 -26.49 -20.67 2.48
CA PRO A 22 -25.95 -19.72 3.42
C PRO A 22 -25.40 -18.56 2.60
N ALA A 23 -25.80 -17.34 2.93
CA ALA A 23 -25.27 -16.15 2.27
C ALA A 23 -23.76 -16.33 2.13
N MET A 24 -23.22 -16.09 0.92
CA MET A 24 -21.77 -15.88 0.80
C MET A 24 -21.37 -15.00 1.98
N PRO A 25 -20.32 -15.34 2.75
CA PRO A 25 -19.85 -14.43 3.77
C PRO A 25 -19.73 -13.08 3.09
N ALA A 26 -20.46 -12.10 3.62
CA ALA A 26 -20.47 -10.76 3.07
C ALA A 26 -19.00 -10.38 2.85
N ALA A 27 -18.72 -9.69 1.75
CA ALA A 27 -17.44 -9.00 1.64
C ALA A 27 -17.20 -8.32 3.00
N PRO A 28 -15.99 -8.48 3.60
CA PRO A 28 -15.74 -7.95 4.93
C PRO A 28 -16.25 -6.52 4.96
N ALA A 29 -17.02 -6.20 6.01
CA ALA A 29 -17.64 -4.89 6.16
C ALA A 29 -16.60 -3.83 5.79
N PRO A 30 -16.96 -2.81 4.97
CA PRO A 30 -16.04 -1.71 4.70
C PRO A 30 -15.48 -1.29 6.05
N LEU A 31 -14.16 -1.36 6.21
CA LEU A 31 -13.52 -1.01 7.47
C LEU A 31 -14.12 0.32 7.90
N GLU A 32 -14.78 0.30 9.06
CA GLU A 32 -15.40 1.47 9.64
C GLU A 32 -14.25 2.39 10.01
N TYR A 33 -13.87 3.22 9.04
CA TYR A 33 -12.79 4.17 9.14
C TYR A 33 -13.05 5.01 10.38
N ALA A 34 -12.03 5.20 11.21
CA ALA A 34 -12.08 6.19 12.28
C ALA A 34 -12.60 7.50 11.66
N THR A 35 -13.76 7.95 12.14
CA THR A 35 -14.61 9.08 11.72
C THR A 35 -14.05 9.92 10.56
N PRO A 36 -14.72 10.02 9.38
CA PRO A 36 -14.08 10.54 8.19
C PRO A 36 -14.03 12.06 8.30
N GLN A 37 -12.83 12.62 8.47
CA GLN A 37 -12.57 13.83 7.72
C GLN A 37 -12.76 13.43 6.24
N LYS A 38 -13.81 13.94 5.59
CA LYS A 38 -14.19 13.54 4.22
C LYS A 38 -12.96 13.66 3.32
N LEU A 39 -12.29 12.53 3.06
CA LEU A 39 -11.03 12.55 2.34
C LEU A 39 -11.26 13.07 0.92
N PRO A 40 -10.32 13.84 0.35
CA PRO A 40 -10.40 14.23 -1.06
C PRO A 40 -10.51 12.99 -1.95
N LEU A 41 -11.29 13.08 -3.04
CA LEU A 41 -11.55 11.97 -3.96
C LEU A 41 -10.29 11.25 -4.42
N VAL A 42 -9.21 12.00 -4.68
CA VAL A 42 -7.90 11.45 -5.08
C VAL A 42 -7.38 10.42 -4.07
N TRP A 43 -7.57 10.66 -2.77
CA TRP A 43 -7.13 9.73 -1.73
C TRP A 43 -8.08 8.56 -1.58
N THR A 44 -9.40 8.80 -1.66
CA THR A 44 -10.40 7.73 -1.66
C THR A 44 -10.15 6.71 -2.78
N GLU A 45 -9.85 7.17 -3.99
CA GLU A 45 -9.53 6.30 -5.13
C GLU A 45 -8.25 5.48 -4.91
N LYS A 46 -7.20 6.12 -4.38
CA LYS A 46 -5.92 5.44 -4.09
C LYS A 46 -6.09 4.39 -3.01
N PHE A 47 -6.86 4.69 -1.96
CA PHE A 47 -7.11 3.76 -0.87
C PHE A 47 -7.95 2.58 -1.35
N ALA A 48 -8.98 2.81 -2.16
CA ALA A 48 -9.75 1.75 -2.80
C ALA A 48 -8.88 0.85 -3.71
N LEU A 49 -7.84 1.40 -4.35
CA LEU A 49 -6.85 0.60 -5.09
C LEU A 49 -5.98 -0.27 -4.17
N ILE A 50 -5.53 0.27 -3.04
CA ILE A 50 -4.77 -0.46 -2.03
C ILE A 50 -5.63 -1.58 -1.42
N ASP A 51 -6.90 -1.32 -1.13
CA ASP A 51 -7.86 -2.32 -0.66
C ASP A 51 -8.03 -3.46 -1.66
N ARG A 52 -8.24 -3.14 -2.95
CA ARG A 52 -8.33 -4.14 -4.02
C ARG A 52 -7.05 -4.95 -4.18
N ALA A 53 -5.88 -4.34 -3.93
CA ALA A 53 -4.60 -5.04 -3.90
C ALA A 53 -4.40 -5.91 -2.64
N GLY A 54 -5.32 -5.89 -1.67
CA GLY A 54 -5.26 -6.68 -0.44
C GLY A 54 -4.66 -5.93 0.76
N GLY A 55 -4.75 -4.61 0.78
CA GLY A 55 -4.30 -3.76 1.89
C GLY A 55 -2.79 -3.52 1.88
N VAL A 56 -2.21 -3.22 3.05
CA VAL A 56 -0.80 -2.82 3.23
C VAL A 56 0.20 -3.81 2.62
N GLY A 57 -0.08 -5.11 2.71
CA GLY A 57 0.80 -6.17 2.17
C GLY A 57 0.74 -6.30 0.65
N LEU A 58 -0.26 -5.68 0.00
CA LEU A 58 -0.49 -5.71 -1.45
C LEU A 58 -0.39 -7.11 -2.09
N PRO A 59 -0.88 -8.22 -1.49
CA PRO A 59 -0.68 -9.57 -2.02
C PRO A 59 -1.33 -9.80 -3.39
N LYS A 60 -2.34 -9.01 -3.75
CA LYS A 60 -3.08 -9.08 -5.02
C LYS A 60 -2.64 -8.01 -6.02
N LEU A 61 -1.51 -7.33 -5.79
CA LEU A 61 -1.04 -6.24 -6.65
C LEU A 61 -0.86 -6.66 -8.12
N THR A 62 -0.37 -7.88 -8.36
CA THR A 62 -0.15 -8.41 -9.71
C THR A 62 -1.43 -8.68 -10.48
N GLN A 63 -2.57 -8.77 -9.79
CA GLN A 63 -3.89 -8.95 -10.40
C GLN A 63 -4.45 -7.61 -10.94
N LEU A 64 -3.83 -6.48 -10.58
CA LEU A 64 -4.22 -5.17 -11.05
C LEU A 64 -3.50 -4.80 -12.37
N PRO A 65 -4.15 -4.01 -13.25
CA PRO A 65 -3.50 -3.49 -14.44
C PRO A 65 -2.30 -2.60 -14.08
N LEU A 66 -1.30 -2.51 -14.95
CA LEU A 66 -0.06 -1.78 -14.70
C LEU A 66 -0.30 -0.33 -14.25
N ALA A 67 -1.25 0.38 -14.86
CA ALA A 67 -1.61 1.75 -14.48
C ALA A 67 -2.10 1.86 -13.03
N ALA A 68 -2.87 0.88 -12.54
CA ALA A 68 -3.32 0.83 -11.15
C ALA A 68 -2.16 0.56 -10.19
N ARG A 69 -1.24 -0.35 -10.57
CA ARG A 69 -0.03 -0.63 -9.79
C ARG A 69 0.87 0.60 -9.68
N LEU A 70 1.08 1.31 -10.78
CA LEU A 70 1.83 2.57 -10.79
C LEU A 70 1.12 3.64 -9.95
N ARG A 71 -0.22 3.73 -9.96
CA ARG A 71 -0.94 4.69 -9.12
C ARG A 71 -0.80 4.41 -7.61
N ILE A 72 -0.57 3.15 -7.22
CA ILE A 72 -0.25 2.76 -5.84
C ILE A 72 1.18 3.17 -5.47
N HIS A 73 2.16 2.97 -6.35
CA HIS A 73 3.58 3.20 -6.02
C HIS A 73 4.15 4.54 -6.46
N CYS A 74 3.52 5.27 -7.37
CA CYS A 74 4.02 6.55 -7.84
C CYS A 74 3.34 7.67 -7.07
N ASN A 75 4.09 8.35 -6.21
CA ASN A 75 3.69 9.61 -5.61
C ASN A 75 4.75 10.69 -5.91
N LEU A 76 4.47 11.51 -6.93
CA LEU A 76 5.38 12.55 -7.41
C LEU A 76 5.72 13.59 -6.32
N PHE A 77 4.75 13.97 -5.49
CA PHE A 77 4.99 14.92 -4.41
C PHE A 77 5.91 14.34 -3.34
N ALA A 78 5.72 13.08 -2.96
CA ALA A 78 6.62 12.41 -2.04
C ALA A 78 8.03 12.23 -2.63
N MET A 79 8.11 11.96 -3.93
CA MET A 79 9.39 11.84 -4.64
C MET A 79 10.22 13.13 -4.58
N LEU A 80 9.57 14.29 -4.79
CA LEU A 80 10.24 15.59 -4.87
C LEU A 80 10.49 16.20 -3.48
N PHE A 81 9.56 16.04 -2.54
CA PHE A 81 9.60 16.72 -1.25
C PHE A 81 10.00 15.81 -0.09
N GLY A 82 10.10 14.50 -0.29
CA GLY A 82 10.60 13.52 0.68
C GLY A 82 9.94 13.65 2.05
N VAL A 83 10.78 13.87 3.07
CA VAL A 83 10.34 14.01 4.47
C VAL A 83 9.37 15.17 4.68
N LEU A 84 9.51 16.28 3.95
CA LEU A 84 8.61 17.44 4.11
C LEU A 84 7.18 17.09 3.69
N TYR A 85 7.03 16.28 2.65
CA TYR A 85 5.73 15.74 2.25
C TYR A 85 5.12 14.87 3.36
N TYR A 86 5.91 13.99 3.96
CA TYR A 86 5.46 13.13 5.06
C TYR A 86 5.00 13.94 6.27
N VAL A 87 5.75 14.97 6.65
CA VAL A 87 5.36 15.90 7.74
C VAL A 87 4.03 16.58 7.40
N CYS A 88 3.87 17.12 6.19
CA CYS A 88 2.62 17.78 5.78
C CYS A 88 1.41 16.83 5.79
N LYS A 89 1.62 15.54 5.56
CA LYS A 89 0.55 14.51 5.61
C LYS A 89 0.28 13.96 7.00
N GLY A 90 1.08 14.34 8.02
CA GLY A 90 0.99 13.83 9.39
C GLY A 90 1.85 12.59 9.66
N MET A 91 2.53 12.03 8.65
CA MET A 91 3.29 10.77 8.72
C MET A 91 4.76 10.97 9.17
N TRP A 92 5.03 11.95 10.03
CA TRP A 92 6.40 12.43 10.26
C TRP A 92 7.36 11.34 10.77
N LYS A 93 6.91 10.40 11.61
CA LYS A 93 7.76 9.29 12.11
C LYS A 93 8.29 8.41 10.99
N ARG A 94 7.43 7.94 10.09
CA ARG A 94 7.82 7.17 8.89
C ARG A 94 8.71 7.99 7.95
N GLY A 95 8.42 9.28 7.83
CA GLY A 95 9.24 10.22 7.06
C GLY A 95 10.67 10.28 7.60
N VAL A 96 10.83 10.41 8.92
CA VAL A 96 12.14 10.40 9.59
C VAL A 96 12.83 9.03 9.44
N SER A 97 12.11 7.91 9.58
CA SER A 97 12.67 6.57 9.36
C SER A 97 13.24 6.41 7.94
N LEU A 98 12.50 6.87 6.92
CA LEU A 98 12.97 6.86 5.54
C LEU A 98 14.16 7.80 5.32
N ALA A 99 14.19 8.97 5.98
CA ALA A 99 15.32 9.88 5.93
C ALA A 99 16.59 9.25 6.52
N LEU A 100 16.48 8.59 7.68
CA LEU A 100 17.60 7.87 8.31
C LEU A 100 18.10 6.74 7.41
N LEU A 101 17.20 5.98 6.79
CA LEU A 101 17.56 4.92 5.84
C LEU A 101 18.26 5.50 4.60
N ALA A 102 17.78 6.63 4.08
CA ALA A 102 18.38 7.34 2.95
C ALA A 102 19.81 7.84 3.27
N ILE A 103 20.03 8.38 4.47
CA ILE A 103 21.36 8.79 4.95
C ILE A 103 22.28 7.56 5.03
N ALA A 104 21.83 6.48 5.65
CA ALA A 104 22.61 5.24 5.75
C ALA A 104 22.97 4.67 4.35
N LEU A 105 22.00 4.65 3.43
CA LEU A 105 22.22 4.23 2.04
C LEU A 105 23.25 5.12 1.33
N THR A 106 23.19 6.44 1.53
CA THR A 106 24.12 7.40 0.94
C THR A 106 25.54 7.17 1.44
N LEU A 107 25.72 7.00 2.75
CA LEU A 107 27.03 6.73 3.35
C LEU A 107 27.59 5.39 2.85
N LEU A 108 26.76 4.35 2.74
CA LEU A 108 27.16 3.04 2.23
C LEU A 108 27.61 3.09 0.77
N LEU A 109 26.85 3.77 -0.09
CA LEU A 109 27.18 3.95 -1.51
C LEU A 109 28.45 4.79 -1.69
N GLN A 110 28.64 5.85 -0.91
CA GLN A 110 29.86 6.66 -0.96
C GLN A 110 31.09 5.87 -0.50
N TRP A 111 30.97 5.12 0.59
CA TRP A 111 32.04 4.28 1.11
C TRP A 111 32.44 3.17 0.11
N SER A 112 31.46 2.60 -0.60
CA SER A 112 31.69 1.56 -1.61
C SER A 112 31.99 2.10 -3.01
N ALA A 113 32.01 3.42 -3.23
CA ALA A 113 32.18 3.99 -4.57
C ALA A 113 33.53 3.62 -5.19
N ALA A 114 34.62 3.88 -4.46
CA ALA A 114 35.98 3.60 -4.91
C ALA A 114 36.25 2.12 -5.25
N PRO A 115 35.93 1.13 -4.37
CA PRO A 115 36.15 -0.28 -4.70
C PRO A 115 35.28 -0.79 -5.86
N LEU A 116 34.17 -0.11 -6.18
CA LEU A 116 33.32 -0.43 -7.33
C LEU A 116 33.70 0.33 -8.61
N GLY A 117 34.75 1.16 -8.57
CA GLY A 117 35.16 1.98 -9.72
C GLY A 117 34.16 3.09 -10.06
N LEU A 118 33.28 3.47 -9.13
CA LEU A 118 32.30 4.53 -9.29
C LEU A 118 32.88 5.88 -8.83
N SER A 119 32.51 6.94 -9.52
CA SER A 119 32.79 8.30 -9.03
C SER A 119 31.94 8.61 -7.79
N ALA A 120 32.44 9.48 -6.90
CA ALA A 120 31.69 9.94 -5.73
C ALA A 120 30.36 10.60 -6.12
N ASP A 121 30.35 11.37 -7.21
CA ASP A 121 29.14 12.01 -7.75
C ASP A 121 28.13 10.99 -8.24
N THR A 122 28.58 9.95 -8.96
CA THR A 122 27.71 8.86 -9.41
C THR A 122 27.06 8.16 -8.22
N ALA A 123 27.85 7.83 -7.18
CA ALA A 123 27.34 7.19 -5.97
C ALA A 123 26.32 8.07 -5.23
N HIS A 124 26.61 9.38 -5.10
CA HIS A 124 25.72 10.35 -4.47
C HIS A 124 24.40 10.52 -5.25
N ASN A 125 24.49 10.67 -6.58
CA ASN A 125 23.30 10.82 -7.44
C ASN A 125 22.43 9.56 -7.42
N LEU A 126 23.06 8.37 -7.40
CA LEU A 126 22.34 7.11 -7.27
C LEU A 126 21.62 7.00 -5.92
N ALA A 127 22.30 7.32 -4.81
CA ALA A 127 21.70 7.32 -3.48
C ALA A 127 20.51 8.29 -3.40
N THR A 128 20.66 9.48 -3.98
CA THR A 128 19.60 10.50 -4.03
C THR A 128 18.40 10.01 -4.83
N ALA A 129 18.62 9.43 -6.02
CA ALA A 129 17.56 8.89 -6.86
C ALA A 129 16.81 7.73 -6.17
N LEU A 130 17.54 6.78 -5.55
CA LEU A 130 16.95 5.67 -4.81
C LEU A 130 16.13 6.15 -3.61
N SER A 131 16.61 7.17 -2.90
CA SER A 131 15.90 7.77 -1.78
C SER A 131 14.60 8.42 -2.21
N ALA A 132 14.62 9.21 -3.28
CA ALA A 132 13.43 9.83 -3.87
C ALA A 132 12.41 8.77 -4.32
N LEU A 133 12.87 7.70 -4.97
CA LEU A 133 12.02 6.57 -5.38
C LEU A 133 11.43 5.82 -4.18
N ALA A 134 12.18 5.66 -3.09
CA ALA A 134 11.67 5.03 -1.88
C ALA A 134 10.51 5.81 -1.25
N TYR A 135 10.64 7.14 -1.16
CA TYR A 135 9.54 8.01 -0.72
C TYR A 135 8.31 7.91 -1.64
N ALA A 136 8.53 7.95 -2.96
CA ALA A 136 7.46 7.81 -3.94
C ALA A 136 6.70 6.48 -3.76
N TRP A 137 7.45 5.38 -3.69
CA TRP A 137 6.96 4.00 -3.63
C TRP A 137 6.08 3.73 -2.41
N ARG A 138 6.40 4.37 -1.28
CA ARG A 138 5.76 4.10 0.00
C ARG A 138 4.67 5.06 0.40
N ALA A 139 4.75 6.32 -0.01
CA ALA A 139 3.90 7.39 0.52
C ALA A 139 2.40 7.09 0.50
N ASN A 140 1.89 6.42 -0.54
CA ASN A 140 0.47 6.11 -0.61
C ASN A 140 0.06 5.01 0.40
N VAL A 141 0.91 3.99 0.61
CA VAL A 141 0.66 2.90 1.57
C VAL A 141 0.85 3.40 3.00
N ASP A 142 1.87 4.22 3.25
CA ASP A 142 2.10 4.82 4.57
C ASP A 142 0.95 5.75 4.95
N TYR A 143 0.41 6.48 3.98
CA TYR A 143 -0.73 7.36 4.24
C TYR A 143 -2.01 6.55 4.43
N TYR A 144 -2.16 5.43 3.74
CA TYR A 144 -3.24 4.48 4.00
C TYR A 144 -3.15 3.93 5.44
N LYS A 145 -1.97 3.50 5.90
CA LYS A 145 -1.77 3.06 7.30
C LYS A 145 -2.23 4.11 8.30
N GLN A 146 -1.80 5.36 8.13
CA GLN A 146 -2.14 6.41 9.08
C GLN A 146 -3.61 6.84 8.98
N ALA A 147 -4.11 7.08 7.78
CA ALA A 147 -5.44 7.66 7.57
C ALA A 147 -6.58 6.64 7.71
N VAL A 148 -6.34 5.36 7.37
CA VAL A 148 -7.37 4.31 7.40
C VAL A 148 -7.21 3.42 8.63
N LEU A 149 -5.99 3.03 8.98
CA LEU A 149 -5.73 2.11 10.10
C LEU A 149 -5.40 2.83 11.41
N GLY A 150 -5.22 4.16 11.40
CA GLY A 150 -4.80 4.92 12.58
C GLY A 150 -3.38 4.56 13.05
N ASP A 151 -2.58 3.91 12.21
CA ASP A 151 -1.26 3.43 12.59
C ASP A 151 -0.22 4.56 12.52
N ASP A 152 0.20 5.04 13.69
CA ASP A 152 1.23 6.08 13.90
C ASP A 152 2.59 5.49 14.35
N SER A 153 2.94 4.31 13.85
CA SER A 153 4.25 3.68 14.06
C SER A 153 5.36 4.29 13.20
N TRP A 154 6.59 3.83 13.43
CA TRP A 154 7.80 4.28 12.72
C TRP A 154 7.99 3.63 11.33
N TRP A 155 7.14 2.68 10.91
CA TRP A 155 7.29 1.95 9.64
C TRP A 155 5.98 1.65 8.90
#